data_AF-A0A7V9HSN0-F1
#
_entry.id   AF-A0A7V9HSN0-F1
#
_cell.length_a   1.000
_cell.length_b   1.000
_cell.length_c   1.000
_cell.angle_alpha   90.00
_cell.angle_beta   90.00
_cell.angle_gamma   90.00
#
_symmetry.space_group_name_H-M   'P 1'
#
loop_
_entity.id
_entity.type
_entity.pdbx_description
1 polymer ?
#
loop_
_entity_poly.entity_id
_entity_poly.type
_entity_poly.pdbx_seq_one_letter_code
_entity_poly.pdbx_strand_id
1 'polypeptide(L)'
;MADELEGFPAAAVPAAAAGGSPDDAADGLSGPFAVGRYARGLRDFLRKRDRLRLIGEITGLRVSAKAVYFELRDAEGAVPCAMWRDA
;
A
#
# COMPACT_ATOMS: atom_id res chain seq x y z
N MET A 1 -14.10 18.36 -7.99
CA MET A 1 -12.90 17.49 -8.08
C MET A 1 -12.42 17.15 -6.67
N ALA A 2 -13.23 16.44 -5.89
CA ALA A 2 -12.89 16.03 -4.51
C ALA A 2 -13.31 14.57 -4.25
N ASP A 3 -13.50 13.78 -5.32
CA ASP A 3 -14.19 12.48 -5.31
C ASP A 3 -13.23 11.29 -5.60
N GLU A 4 -11.91 11.51 -5.68
CA GLU A 4 -10.95 10.45 -6.02
C GLU A 4 -10.32 9.74 -4.79
N LEU A 5 -10.61 10.21 -3.57
CA LEU A 5 -10.09 9.62 -2.32
C LEU A 5 -11.03 8.60 -1.65
N GLU A 6 -12.28 8.47 -2.12
CA GLU A 6 -13.30 7.53 -1.61
C GLU A 6 -13.01 6.05 -1.96
N GLY A 7 -11.92 5.78 -2.70
CA GLY A 7 -11.65 4.45 -3.25
C GLY A 7 -10.81 3.52 -2.37
N PHE A 8 -10.21 3.95 -1.26
CA PHE A 8 -9.35 3.06 -0.47
C PHE A 8 -10.19 1.95 0.18
N PRO A 9 -9.89 0.65 0.01
CA PRO A 9 -10.79 -0.41 0.43
C PRO A 9 -10.63 -0.66 1.92
N ALA A 10 -11.24 0.20 2.74
CA ALA A 10 -11.68 -0.23 4.06
C ALA A 10 -12.79 -1.31 3.93
N ALA A 11 -13.52 -1.34 2.81
CA ALA A 11 -14.78 -2.07 2.68
C ALA A 11 -14.73 -3.48 2.06
N ALA A 12 -13.56 -4.07 1.78
CA ALA A 12 -13.52 -5.39 1.11
C ALA A 12 -12.59 -6.43 1.77
N VAL A 13 -12.43 -6.38 3.09
CA VAL A 13 -11.93 -7.52 3.84
C VAL A 13 -13.08 -8.12 4.64
N PRO A 14 -13.83 -9.11 4.10
CA PRO A 14 -14.81 -9.81 4.91
C PRO A 14 -14.10 -10.48 6.09
N ALA A 15 -14.61 -10.18 7.29
CA ALA A 15 -14.17 -10.73 8.56
C ALA A 15 -14.41 -12.25 8.58
N ALA A 16 -13.45 -13.01 8.06
CA ALA A 16 -13.12 -14.27 8.70
C ALA A 16 -11.92 -13.94 9.57
N ALA A 17 -12.18 -13.71 10.86
CA ALA A 17 -11.15 -13.46 11.84
C ALA A 17 -10.07 -14.54 11.69
N ALA A 18 -8.83 -14.13 11.43
CA ALA A 18 -7.72 -14.98 11.85
C ALA A 18 -7.91 -15.17 13.36
N GLY A 19 -7.70 -16.36 13.94
CA GLY A 19 -7.94 -16.57 15.36
C GLY A 19 -7.29 -15.45 16.19
N GLY A 20 -8.13 -14.60 16.78
CA GLY A 20 -7.71 -13.40 17.51
C GLY A 20 -7.52 -13.72 18.97
N SER A 21 -6.48 -13.16 19.56
CA SER A 21 -6.27 -13.14 20.99
C SER A 21 -7.20 -12.08 21.61
N PRO A 22 -7.62 -12.23 22.89
CA PRO A 22 -8.41 -11.23 23.59
C PRO A 22 -7.78 -9.82 23.58
N ASP A 23 -6.45 -9.74 23.52
CA ASP A 23 -5.70 -8.48 23.43
C ASP A 23 -5.91 -7.76 22.09
N ASP A 24 -6.22 -8.48 21.00
CA ASP A 24 -6.45 -7.90 19.67
C ASP A 24 -7.73 -7.05 19.59
N ALA A 25 -8.64 -7.17 20.58
CA ALA A 25 -9.87 -6.39 20.64
C ALA A 25 -9.76 -5.12 21.51
N ALA A 26 -8.65 -4.95 22.24
CA ALA A 26 -8.52 -3.92 23.28
C ALA A 26 -8.19 -2.52 22.76
N ASP A 27 -7.70 -2.39 21.52
CA ASP A 27 -7.21 -1.13 20.95
C ASP A 27 -8.21 -0.44 20.01
N GLY A 28 -9.39 -1.02 19.81
CA GLY A 28 -10.45 -0.47 18.97
C GLY A 28 -10.16 -0.56 17.46
N LEU A 29 -9.12 -1.29 17.05
CA LEU A 29 -8.84 -1.53 15.64
C LEU A 29 -9.78 -2.62 15.07
N SER A 30 -10.14 -2.47 13.79
CA SER A 30 -10.86 -3.52 13.08
C SER A 30 -9.92 -4.69 12.81
N GLY A 31 -10.31 -5.91 13.20
CA GLY A 31 -9.49 -7.09 12.96
C GLY A 31 -9.70 -8.18 14.02
N PRO A 32 -8.83 -9.20 14.04
CA PRO A 32 -7.63 -9.38 13.20
C PRO A 32 -7.96 -9.86 11.77
N PHE A 33 -7.23 -9.35 10.78
CA PHE A 33 -7.33 -9.79 9.38
C PHE A 33 -6.17 -10.70 9.00
N ALA A 34 -6.48 -11.83 8.36
CA ALA A 34 -5.44 -12.70 7.80
C ALA A 34 -4.61 -11.93 6.74
N VAL A 35 -3.29 -11.83 6.96
CA VAL A 35 -2.36 -11.06 6.10
C VAL A 35 -2.50 -11.42 4.63
N GLY A 36 -2.55 -12.72 4.30
CA GLY A 36 -2.68 -13.18 2.92
C GLY A 36 -3.96 -12.71 2.23
N ARG A 37 -5.08 -12.63 2.97
CA ARG A 37 -6.35 -12.12 2.43
C ARG A 37 -6.29 -10.61 2.21
N TYR A 38 -5.76 -9.87 3.19
CA TYR A 38 -5.57 -8.42 3.06
C TYR A 38 -4.67 -8.09 1.86
N ALA A 39 -3.51 -8.76 1.77
CA ALA A 39 -2.55 -8.56 0.70
C ALA A 39 -3.16 -8.84 -0.69
N ARG A 40 -4.03 -9.86 -0.80
CA ARG A 40 -4.75 -10.16 -2.05
C ARG A 40 -5.70 -9.03 -2.44
N GLY A 41 -6.55 -8.58 -1.51
CA GLY A 41 -7.50 -7.50 -1.75
C GLY A 41 -6.80 -6.20 -2.13
N LEU A 42 -5.76 -5.83 -1.39
CA LEU A 42 -4.93 -4.65 -1.70
C LEU A 42 -4.29 -4.74 -3.08
N ARG A 43 -3.73 -5.91 -3.43
CA ARG A 43 -3.14 -6.12 -4.75
C ARG A 43 -4.17 -5.99 -5.87
N ASP A 44 -5.35 -6.60 -5.70
CA ASP A 44 -6.40 -6.56 -6.72
C ASP A 44 -6.95 -5.14 -6.89
N PHE A 45 -7.08 -4.39 -5.79
CA PHE A 45 -7.41 -2.97 -5.81
C PHE A 45 -6.38 -2.12 -6.55
N LEU A 46 -5.08 -2.33 -6.29
CA LEU A 46 -4.02 -1.60 -6.98
C LEU A 46 -3.94 -1.97 -8.47
N ARG A 47 -4.23 -3.22 -8.84
CA ARG A 47 -4.25 -3.69 -10.24
C ARG A 47 -5.40 -3.12 -11.07
N LYS A 48 -6.48 -2.66 -10.44
CA LYS A 48 -7.58 -1.99 -11.13
C LYS A 48 -7.24 -0.56 -11.56
N ARG A 49 -6.13 0.01 -11.07
CA ARG A 49 -5.68 1.34 -11.46
C ARG A 49 -4.97 1.30 -12.80
N ASP A 50 -5.13 2.37 -13.55
CA ASP A 50 -4.42 2.57 -14.79
C ASP A 50 -2.91 2.69 -14.57
N ARG A 51 -2.16 2.42 -15.63
CA ARG A 51 -0.72 2.68 -15.66
C ARG A 51 -0.52 4.18 -15.90
N LEU A 52 0.13 4.83 -14.94
CA LEU A 52 0.31 6.28 -14.94
C LEU A 52 1.77 6.65 -15.16
N ARG A 53 2.00 7.92 -15.53
CA ARG A 53 3.31 8.57 -15.46
C ARG A 53 3.27 9.60 -14.33
N LEU A 54 4.19 9.47 -13.39
CA LEU A 54 4.42 10.46 -12.33
C LEU A 54 5.73 11.20 -12.60
N ILE A 55 5.77 12.48 -12.26
CA ILE A 55 6.93 13.37 -12.44
C ILE A 55 7.18 14.05 -11.10
N GLY A 56 8.45 14.12 -10.69
CA GLY A 56 8.86 14.73 -9.43
C GLY A 56 10.35 14.57 -9.19
N GLU A 57 10.80 14.99 -8.02
CA GLU A 57 12.20 14.90 -7.59
C GLU A 57 12.46 13.58 -6.87
N ILE A 58 13.64 13.01 -7.08
CA ILE A 58 14.06 11.79 -6.39
C ILE A 58 14.69 12.16 -5.04
N THR A 59 14.18 11.60 -3.96
CA THR A 59 14.78 11.70 -2.63
C THR A 59 14.98 10.33 -1.99
N GLY A 60 15.89 10.24 -1.01
CA GLY A 60 16.07 9.01 -0.21
C GLY A 60 16.53 7.79 -1.03
N LEU A 61 17.29 8.01 -2.10
CA LEU A 61 17.75 6.95 -3.00
C LEU A 61 18.60 5.91 -2.26
N ARG A 62 18.15 4.65 -2.31
CA ARG A 62 18.84 3.48 -1.77
C ARG A 62 18.94 2.41 -2.85
N VAL A 63 20.17 2.06 -3.21
CA VAL A 63 20.45 1.06 -4.24
C VAL A 63 20.94 -0.21 -3.56
N SER A 64 20.29 -1.34 -3.85
CA SER A 64 20.67 -2.69 -3.40
C SER A 64 20.97 -3.58 -4.60
N ALA A 65 21.49 -4.79 -4.40
CA ALA A 65 21.82 -5.70 -5.50
C ALA A 65 20.64 -5.99 -6.45
N LYS A 66 19.41 -6.15 -5.92
CA LYS A 66 18.23 -6.56 -6.71
C LYS A 66 17.22 -5.45 -6.96
N ALA A 67 17.32 -4.33 -6.23
CA ALA A 67 16.30 -3.28 -6.27
C ALA A 67 16.87 -1.91 -5.93
N VAL A 68 16.19 -0.88 -6.43
CA VAL A 68 16.33 0.52 -6.04
C VAL A 68 15.07 0.94 -5.29
N TYR A 69 15.25 1.64 -4.17
CA TYR A 69 14.18 2.25 -3.40
C TYR A 69 14.41 3.76 -3.35
N PHE A 70 13.37 4.55 -3.57
CA PHE A 70 13.42 6.00 -3.51
C PHE A 70 12.03 6.56 -3.27
N GLU A 71 11.92 7.86 -3.03
CA GLU A 71 10.66 8.57 -3.03
C GLU A 71 10.63 9.53 -4.22
N LEU A 72 9.47 9.62 -4.88
CA LEU A 72 9.18 10.69 -5.83
C LEU A 72 8.40 11.77 -5.11
N ARG A 73 8.93 13.00 -5.06
CA ARG A 73 8.34 14.11 -4.30
C ARG A 73 7.96 15.29 -5.20
N ASP A 74 6.94 16.01 -4.77
CA ASP A 74 6.56 17.33 -5.27
C ASP A 74 6.17 18.25 -4.10
N ALA A 75 5.55 19.39 -4.39
CA ALA A 75 5.14 20.36 -3.36
C ALA A 75 4.02 19.85 -2.44
N GLU A 76 3.24 18.84 -2.87
CA GLU A 76 2.05 18.37 -2.16
C GLU A 76 2.31 17.05 -1.44
N GLY A 77 3.29 16.26 -1.87
CA GLY A 77 3.53 14.97 -1.22
C GLY A 77 4.72 14.17 -1.72
N ALA A 78 4.67 12.88 -1.37
CA ALA A 78 5.71 11.91 -1.64
C ALA A 78 5.11 10.53 -1.93
N VAL A 79 5.60 9.89 -3.00
CA VAL A 79 5.24 8.52 -3.36
C VAL A 79 6.45 7.61 -3.18
N PRO A 80 6.42 6.63 -2.25
CA PRO A 80 7.48 5.66 -2.13
C PRO A 80 7.49 4.75 -3.37
N CYS A 81 8.66 4.61 -3.96
CA CYS A 81 8.89 3.94 -5.22
C CYS A 81 9.94 2.84 -5.06
N ALA A 82 9.74 1.75 -5.80
CA ALA A 82 10.68 0.66 -5.91
C ALA A 82 10.85 0.27 -7.39
N MET A 83 12.08 -0.01 -7.79
CA MET A 83 12.42 -0.48 -9.14
C MET A 83 13.32 -1.71 -9.04
N TRP A 84 13.02 -2.75 -9.80
CA TRP A 84 13.89 -3.92 -9.92
C TRP A 84 15.16 -3.54 -10.69
N ARG A 85 16.28 -4.15 -10.29
CA ARG A 85 17.54 -4.08 -11.03
C ARG A 85 17.78 -5.42 -11.69
N ASP A 86 17.95 -5.39 -13.00
CA ASP A 86 18.77 -6.41 -13.67
C ASP A 86 20.21 -5.98 -13.48
N ALA A 87 20.99 -6.80 -12.78
CA ALA A 87 22.43 -6.63 -12.56
C ALA A 87 23.18 -7.65 -13.40
#